data_AF-Q9GTE9-F1
#
_entry.id   AF-Q9GTE9-F1
#
_cell.length_a   1.000
_cell.length_b   1.000
_cell.length_c   1.000
_cell.angle_alpha   90.00
_cell.angle_beta   90.00
_cell.angle_gamma   90.00
#
_symmetry.space_group_name_H-M   'P 1'
#
loop_
_entity.id
_entity.type
_entity.pdbx_description
1 polymer ?
#
loop_
_entity_poly.entity_id
_entity_poly.type
_entity_poly.pdbx_seq_one_letter_code
_entity_poly.pdbx_strand_id
1 'polypeptide(L)'
;GSYHPASISDMPKSEGKHGVRIEYVDYSGVSQKSLENLVEPLRRMELSDEERIVGAVMVILADPVPNVSTKTEKILAEARDFYLELLGYCIKLPEEQQGIRVSTMVLLLASIMELVHLTTDNIQLSDVLHVIDLGDWSQELRDHRYRRQF
;
A
#
# COMPACT_ATOMS: atom_id res chain seq x y z
N GLY A 1 18.00 -16.57 -14.99
CA GLY A 1 18.91 -15.52 -15.49
C GLY A 1 19.19 -14.58 -14.34
N SER A 2 20.45 -14.38 -14.02
CA SER A 2 20.94 -13.52 -12.95
C SER A 2 20.58 -12.06 -13.22
N TYR A 3 19.78 -11.46 -12.34
CA TYR A 3 19.39 -10.05 -12.43
C TYR A 3 20.52 -9.20 -11.84
N HIS A 4 21.08 -8.30 -12.65
CA HIS A 4 22.01 -7.27 -12.19
C HIS A 4 21.22 -5.99 -11.94
N PRO A 5 21.36 -5.34 -10.77
CA PRO A 5 20.78 -4.02 -10.57
C PRO A 5 21.41 -3.05 -11.59
N ALA A 6 20.56 -2.30 -12.29
CA ALA A 6 21.01 -1.30 -13.24
C ALA A 6 21.85 -0.25 -12.49
N SER A 7 22.99 0.13 -13.06
CA SER A 7 23.83 1.17 -12.46
C SER A 7 23.07 2.49 -12.48
N ILE A 8 23.34 3.43 -11.56
CA ILE A 8 22.64 4.74 -11.47
C ILE A 8 22.61 5.48 -12.82
N SER A 9 23.56 5.19 -13.72
CA SER A 9 23.65 5.69 -15.09
C SER A 9 22.51 5.25 -16.02
N ASP A 10 21.79 4.18 -15.68
CA ASP A 10 20.85 3.45 -16.55
C ASP A 10 19.37 3.75 -16.24
N MET A 11 19.08 4.62 -15.26
CA MET A 11 17.69 5.02 -14.99
C MET A 11 17.13 5.90 -16.13
N PRO A 12 15.84 5.75 -16.49
CA PRO A 12 15.21 6.57 -17.52
C PRO A 12 15.29 8.05 -17.15
N LYS A 13 15.97 8.82 -18.00
CA LYS A 13 16.19 10.25 -17.83
C LYS A 13 14.98 11.00 -18.38
N SER A 14 14.16 11.59 -17.52
CA SER A 14 13.09 12.50 -17.93
C SER A 14 13.50 13.95 -17.68
N GLU A 15 13.65 14.73 -18.74
CA GLU A 15 13.86 16.18 -18.65
C GLU A 15 12.52 16.87 -18.35
N GLY A 16 12.46 17.58 -17.22
CA GLY A 16 11.32 18.45 -16.91
C GLY A 16 11.30 19.69 -17.80
N LYS A 17 10.11 20.25 -18.07
CA LYS A 17 9.85 21.40 -18.97
C LYS A 17 10.62 22.69 -18.68
N HIS A 18 11.40 22.78 -17.59
CA HIS A 18 12.16 23.97 -17.19
C HIS A 18 13.66 23.73 -17.04
N GLY A 19 14.23 22.64 -17.60
CA GLY A 19 15.68 22.40 -17.53
C GLY A 19 16.20 22.12 -16.12
N VAL A 20 15.31 21.93 -15.14
CA VAL A 20 15.67 21.45 -13.81
C VAL A 20 15.75 19.93 -13.87
N ARG A 21 16.96 19.42 -13.67
CA ARG A 21 17.25 18.00 -13.58
C ARG A 21 16.58 17.45 -12.31
N ILE A 22 15.54 16.65 -12.46
CA ILE A 22 14.84 16.01 -11.34
C ILE A 22 15.40 14.58 -11.21
N GLU A 23 16.32 14.39 -10.27
CA GLU A 23 16.90 13.07 -9.92
C GLU A 23 16.10 12.35 -8.80
N TYR A 24 14.91 12.82 -8.44
CA TYR A 24 14.29 12.50 -7.14
C TYR A 24 12.89 11.85 -7.19
N VAL A 25 12.59 10.99 -8.15
CA VAL A 25 11.43 10.08 -7.99
C VAL A 25 11.94 8.66 -7.97
N ASP A 26 12.09 8.12 -6.76
CA ASP A 26 12.61 6.77 -6.53
C ASP A 26 11.54 5.71 -6.82
N TYR A 27 11.13 5.64 -8.08
CA TYR A 27 10.26 4.58 -8.59
C TYR A 27 10.94 3.20 -8.45
N SER A 28 12.26 3.16 -8.60
CA SER A 28 13.07 1.94 -8.48
C SER A 28 13.04 1.34 -7.08
N GLY A 29 13.23 2.15 -6.04
CA GLY A 29 13.29 1.70 -4.66
C GLY A 29 11.94 1.30 -4.11
N VAL A 30 10.86 2.00 -4.47
CA VAL A 30 9.49 1.59 -4.11
C VAL A 30 9.09 0.30 -4.82
N SER A 31 9.39 0.15 -6.11
CA SER A 31 9.12 -1.10 -6.84
C SER A 31 9.95 -2.27 -6.29
N GLN A 32 11.21 -2.05 -5.95
CA GLN A 32 12.07 -3.08 -5.37
C GLN A 32 11.58 -3.50 -3.98
N LYS A 33 11.26 -2.54 -3.10
CA LYS A 33 10.68 -2.81 -1.78
C LYS A 33 9.35 -3.55 -1.90
N SER A 34 8.51 -3.22 -2.88
CA SER A 34 7.27 -3.94 -3.17
C SER A 34 7.53 -5.41 -3.53
N LEU A 35 8.51 -5.65 -4.40
CA LEU A 35 8.84 -7.00 -4.84
C LEU A 35 9.41 -7.85 -3.69
N GLU A 36 10.32 -7.29 -2.90
CA GLU A 36 11.05 -7.97 -1.84
C GLU A 36 10.20 -8.19 -0.57
N ASN A 37 9.47 -7.16 -0.13
CA ASN A 37 8.78 -7.18 1.16
C ASN A 37 7.31 -7.62 1.06
N LEU A 38 6.79 -7.78 -0.16
CA LEU A 38 5.35 -7.95 -0.37
C LEU A 38 5.00 -9.06 -1.35
N VAL A 39 5.47 -8.96 -2.60
CA VAL A 39 5.11 -9.92 -3.65
C VAL A 39 5.60 -11.32 -3.31
N GLU A 40 6.87 -11.47 -2.95
CA GLU A 40 7.45 -12.78 -2.64
C GLU A 40 6.88 -13.39 -1.33
N PRO A 41 6.73 -12.64 -0.22
CA PRO A 41 6.04 -13.15 0.96
C PRO A 41 4.58 -13.57 0.71
N LEU A 42 3.77 -12.74 0.02
CA LEU A 42 2.39 -13.10 -0.32
C LEU A 42 2.32 -14.34 -1.22
N ARG A 43 3.24 -14.47 -2.17
CA ARG A 43 3.33 -15.66 -3.03
C ARG A 43 3.60 -16.93 -2.22
N ARG A 44 4.52 -16.85 -1.25
CA ARG A 44 4.86 -17.99 -0.37
C ARG A 44 3.75 -18.38 0.60
N MET A 45 2.84 -17.47 0.92
CA MET A 45 1.74 -17.77 1.82
C MET A 45 0.66 -18.67 1.21
N GLU A 46 0.62 -18.77 -0.12
CA GLU A 46 -0.35 -19.60 -0.86
C GLU A 46 -1.79 -19.39 -0.35
N LEU A 47 -2.21 -18.12 -0.31
CA LEU A 47 -3.52 -17.75 0.25
C LEU A 47 -4.66 -18.42 -0.51
N SER A 48 -5.64 -18.95 0.22
CA SER A 48 -6.90 -19.43 -0.35
C SER A 48 -7.73 -18.25 -0.89
N ASP A 49 -8.75 -18.55 -1.71
CA ASP A 49 -9.61 -17.49 -2.23
C ASP A 49 -10.37 -16.77 -1.09
N GLU A 50 -10.78 -17.50 -0.05
CA GLU A 50 -11.43 -16.94 1.14
C GLU A 50 -10.49 -16.01 1.91
N GLU A 51 -9.26 -16.44 2.16
CA GLU A 51 -8.24 -15.64 2.84
C GLU A 51 -7.90 -14.36 2.06
N ARG A 52 -7.85 -14.45 0.72
CA ARG A 52 -7.60 -13.27 -0.13
C ARG A 52 -8.74 -12.26 -0.05
N ILE A 53 -9.99 -12.71 -0.10
CA ILE A 53 -11.17 -11.83 -0.04
C ILE A 53 -11.23 -11.13 1.32
N VAL A 54 -11.13 -11.90 2.42
CA VAL A 54 -11.18 -11.33 3.77
C VAL A 54 -9.99 -10.41 4.02
N GLY A 55 -8.78 -10.83 3.60
CA GLY A 55 -7.58 -10.01 3.70
C GLY A 55 -7.68 -8.68 2.95
N ALA A 56 -8.30 -8.66 1.76
CA ALA A 56 -8.53 -7.42 1.01
C ALA A 56 -9.47 -6.46 1.75
N VAL A 57 -10.53 -6.96 2.40
CA VAL A 57 -11.41 -6.13 3.24
C VAL A 57 -10.64 -5.57 4.43
N MET A 58 -9.76 -6.36 5.04
CA MET A 58 -8.90 -5.88 6.13
C MET A 58 -7.94 -4.77 5.68
N VAL A 59 -7.41 -4.81 4.44
CA VAL A 59 -6.59 -3.71 3.89
C VAL A 59 -7.40 -2.41 3.83
N ILE A 60 -8.65 -2.49 3.36
CA ILE A 60 -9.55 -1.32 3.24
C ILE A 60 -9.84 -0.71 4.62
N LEU A 61 -9.99 -1.55 5.64
CA LEU A 61 -10.32 -1.14 7.02
C LEU A 61 -9.08 -0.86 7.88
N ALA A 62 -7.87 -1.08 7.36
CA ALA A 62 -6.64 -0.92 8.12
C ALA A 62 -6.36 0.56 8.42
N ASP A 63 -6.66 1.45 7.47
CA ASP A 63 -6.44 2.88 7.62
C ASP A 63 -7.51 3.54 8.51
N PRO A 64 -7.11 4.34 9.51
CA PRO A 64 -8.05 5.16 10.26
C PRO A 64 -8.67 6.21 9.33
N VAL A 65 -9.99 6.29 9.31
CA VAL A 65 -10.71 7.28 8.52
C VAL A 65 -10.70 8.62 9.30
N PRO A 66 -10.08 9.69 8.77
CA PRO A 66 -10.04 10.97 9.47
C PRO A 66 -11.42 11.64 9.50
N ASN A 67 -11.63 12.54 10.46
CA ASN A 67 -12.81 13.42 10.56
C ASN A 67 -14.16 12.68 10.70
N VAL A 68 -14.14 11.49 11.30
CA VAL A 68 -15.36 10.75 11.65
C VAL A 68 -15.74 10.95 13.11
N SER A 69 -17.02 10.78 13.43
CA SER A 69 -17.48 10.81 14.82
C SER A 69 -16.91 9.64 15.63
N THR A 70 -16.78 9.78 16.95
CA THR A 70 -16.38 8.68 17.85
C THR A 70 -17.30 7.46 17.72
N LYS A 71 -18.59 7.68 17.43
CA LYS A 71 -19.53 6.59 17.15
C LYS A 71 -19.14 5.81 15.90
N THR A 72 -18.77 6.50 14.84
CA THR A 72 -18.34 5.91 13.57
C THR A 72 -17.00 5.19 13.73
N GLU A 73 -16.06 5.78 14.45
CA GLU A 73 -14.76 5.16 14.77
C GLU A 73 -14.95 3.82 15.51
N LYS A 74 -15.87 3.79 16.47
CA LYS A 74 -16.22 2.55 17.18
C LYS A 74 -16.78 1.48 16.23
N ILE A 75 -17.69 1.85 15.32
CA ILE A 75 -18.26 0.92 14.33
C ILE A 75 -17.16 0.37 13.40
N LEU A 76 -16.22 1.22 12.99
CA LEU A 76 -15.10 0.80 12.15
C LEU A 76 -14.17 -0.16 12.91
N ALA A 77 -13.91 0.09 14.19
CA ALA A 77 -13.14 -0.82 15.04
C ALA A 77 -13.83 -2.18 15.20
N GLU A 78 -15.13 -2.19 15.52
CA GLU A 78 -15.93 -3.42 15.63
C GLU A 78 -15.95 -4.22 14.32
N ALA A 79 -16.07 -3.55 13.18
CA ALA A 79 -16.00 -4.21 11.87
C ALA A 79 -14.62 -4.84 11.63
N ARG A 80 -13.55 -4.15 12.01
CA ARG A 80 -12.18 -4.63 11.85
C ARG A 80 -11.89 -5.85 12.71
N ASP A 81 -12.39 -5.86 13.95
CA ASP A 81 -12.30 -7.01 14.86
C ASP A 81 -13.10 -8.21 14.30
N PHE A 82 -14.31 -7.96 13.78
CA PHE A 82 -15.12 -9.00 13.12
C PHE A 82 -14.40 -9.65 11.93
N TYR A 83 -13.78 -8.85 11.05
CA TYR A 83 -13.04 -9.40 9.90
C TYR A 83 -11.75 -10.10 10.30
N LEU A 84 -11.10 -9.69 11.40
CA LEU A 84 -9.95 -10.41 11.96
C LEU A 84 -10.35 -11.81 12.47
N GLU A 85 -11.48 -11.91 13.17
CA GLU A 85 -12.04 -13.20 13.60
C GLU A 85 -12.44 -14.06 12.40
N LEU A 86 -13.11 -13.46 11.40
CA LEU A 86 -13.50 -14.14 10.17
C LEU A 86 -12.30 -14.71 9.42
N LEU A 87 -11.18 -13.97 9.38
CA LEU A 87 -9.94 -14.45 8.78
C LEU A 87 -9.42 -15.70 9.49
N GLY A 88 -9.49 -15.71 10.84
CA GLY A 88 -9.23 -16.90 11.63
C GLY A 88 -10.08 -18.08 11.17
N TYR A 89 -11.39 -17.92 11.05
CA TYR A 89 -12.29 -18.99 10.60
C TYR A 89 -12.03 -19.51 9.18
N CYS A 90 -11.50 -18.66 8.28
CA CYS A 90 -11.10 -19.09 6.94
C CYS A 90 -9.88 -20.02 6.95
N ILE A 91 -9.02 -19.91 7.97
CA ILE A 91 -7.79 -20.70 8.08
C ILE A 91 -8.12 -22.06 8.70
N LYS A 92 -8.05 -23.11 7.88
CA LYS A 92 -8.29 -24.51 8.30
C LYS A 92 -7.00 -25.17 8.80
N LEU A 93 -6.41 -24.64 9.86
CA LEU A 93 -5.20 -25.15 10.50
C LEU A 93 -5.41 -25.38 12.00
N PRO A 94 -4.55 -26.17 12.67
CA PRO A 94 -4.52 -26.23 14.14
C PRO A 94 -4.32 -24.84 14.75
N GLU A 95 -4.91 -24.59 15.93
CA GLU A 95 -4.96 -23.28 16.60
C GLU A 95 -3.61 -22.56 16.67
N GLU A 96 -2.53 -23.29 17.01
CA GLU A 96 -1.18 -22.74 17.06
C GLU A 96 -0.71 -22.20 15.69
N GLN A 97 -0.91 -22.98 14.63
CA GLN A 97 -0.52 -22.60 13.26
C GLN A 97 -1.45 -21.53 12.67
N GLN A 98 -2.72 -21.55 13.06
CA GLN A 98 -3.71 -20.53 12.72
C GLN A 98 -3.27 -19.16 13.23
N GLY A 99 -2.89 -19.06 14.51
CA GLY A 99 -2.41 -17.81 15.10
C GLY A 99 -1.15 -17.27 14.40
N ILE A 100 -0.20 -18.15 14.05
CA ILE A 100 1.00 -17.79 13.29
C ILE A 100 0.62 -17.26 11.91
N ARG A 101 -0.30 -17.93 11.21
CA ARG A 101 -0.74 -17.53 9.87
C ARG A 101 -1.46 -16.18 9.89
N VAL A 102 -2.42 -15.98 10.81
CA VAL A 102 -3.11 -14.68 10.98
C VAL A 102 -2.11 -13.58 11.27
N SER A 103 -1.18 -13.80 12.22
CA SER A 103 -0.17 -12.80 12.57
C SER A 103 0.73 -12.44 11.38
N THR A 104 1.11 -13.44 10.58
CA THR A 104 1.89 -13.22 9.35
C THR A 104 1.11 -12.40 8.33
N MET A 105 -0.19 -12.67 8.14
CA MET A 105 -1.04 -11.88 7.25
C MET A 105 -1.18 -10.43 7.72
N VAL A 106 -1.33 -10.20 9.03
CA VAL A 106 -1.41 -8.86 9.62
C VAL A 106 -0.08 -8.09 9.48
N LEU A 107 1.06 -8.78 9.57
CA LEU A 107 2.37 -8.16 9.29
C LEU A 107 2.50 -7.73 7.83
N LEU A 108 2.04 -8.57 6.89
CA LEU A 108 2.05 -8.20 5.47
C LEU A 108 1.11 -7.03 5.17
N LEU A 109 -0.04 -6.98 5.84
CA LEU A 109 -0.95 -5.83 5.81
C LEU A 109 -0.21 -4.53 6.15
N ALA A 110 0.59 -4.50 7.22
CA ALA A 110 1.39 -3.32 7.57
C ALA A 110 2.37 -2.92 6.45
N SER A 111 3.02 -3.89 5.80
CA SER A 111 3.88 -3.64 4.64
C SER A 111 3.10 -3.13 3.42
N ILE A 112 1.86 -3.57 3.21
CA ILE A 112 0.95 -3.03 2.17
C ILE A 112 0.68 -1.56 2.43
N MET A 113 0.34 -1.20 3.67
CA MET A 113 0.04 0.19 4.03
C MET A 113 1.26 1.10 3.83
N GLU A 114 2.44 0.67 4.27
CA GLU A 114 3.67 1.42 4.05
C GLU A 114 3.95 1.65 2.56
N LEU A 115 3.77 0.62 1.73
CA LEU A 115 3.96 0.74 0.30
C LEU A 115 2.93 1.66 -0.36
N VAL A 116 1.66 1.60 0.06
CA VAL A 116 0.61 2.49 -0.42
C VAL A 116 0.95 3.95 -0.09
N HIS A 117 1.43 4.23 1.11
CA HIS A 117 1.87 5.57 1.50
C HIS A 117 3.06 6.05 0.65
N LEU A 118 4.12 5.24 0.53
CA LEU A 118 5.30 5.58 -0.30
C LEU A 118 4.94 5.79 -1.78
N THR A 119 4.05 4.96 -2.32
CA THR A 119 3.57 5.09 -3.70
C THR A 119 2.74 6.35 -3.88
N THR A 120 1.88 6.67 -2.92
CA THR A 120 1.08 7.89 -2.92
C THR A 120 1.98 9.13 -2.89
N ASP A 121 3.00 9.14 -2.02
CA ASP A 121 3.97 10.23 -1.94
C ASP A 121 4.74 10.41 -3.26
N ASN A 122 5.15 9.31 -3.89
CA ASN A 122 5.82 9.35 -5.20
C ASN A 122 4.92 9.89 -6.31
N ILE A 123 3.65 9.49 -6.36
CA ILE A 123 2.67 10.02 -7.32
C ILE A 123 2.49 11.53 -7.12
N GLN A 124 2.32 11.97 -5.87
CA GLN A 124 2.15 13.39 -5.54
C GLN A 124 3.40 14.21 -5.89
N LEU A 125 4.58 13.70 -5.56
CA LEU A 125 5.85 14.35 -5.89
C LEU A 125 6.00 14.46 -7.42
N SER A 126 5.64 13.39 -8.15
CA SER A 126 5.66 13.39 -9.61
C SER A 126 4.68 14.40 -10.23
N ASP A 127 3.51 14.60 -9.63
CA ASP A 127 2.53 15.62 -10.02
C ASP A 127 3.07 17.03 -9.78
N VAL A 128 3.62 17.30 -8.58
CA VAL A 128 4.22 18.59 -8.22
C VAL A 128 5.41 18.93 -9.13
N LEU A 129 6.21 17.93 -9.47
CA LEU A 129 7.38 18.08 -10.34
C LEU A 129 7.02 18.08 -11.84
N HIS A 130 5.74 17.90 -12.19
CA HIS A 130 5.25 17.76 -13.56
C HIS A 130 6.00 16.69 -14.38
N VAL A 131 6.47 15.63 -13.72
CA VAL A 131 7.17 14.51 -14.37
C VAL A 131 6.17 13.59 -15.07
N ILE A 132 4.95 13.49 -14.53
CA ILE A 132 3.81 12.78 -15.15
C ILE A 132 2.65 13.78 -15.25
N ASP A 133 2.04 13.90 -16.44
CA ASP A 133 0.82 14.66 -16.64
C ASP A 133 -0.39 13.77 -16.27
N LEU A 134 -0.92 13.97 -15.06
CA LEU A 134 -2.09 13.23 -14.56
C LEU A 134 -3.42 13.87 -14.99
N GLY A 135 -3.41 14.95 -15.78
CA GLY A 135 -4.62 15.65 -16.20
C GLY A 135 -5.52 16.04 -15.02
N ASP A 136 -6.85 15.94 -15.19
CA ASP A 136 -7.85 16.33 -14.19
C ASP A 136 -7.75 15.57 -12.85
N TRP A 137 -7.13 14.39 -12.84
CA TRP A 137 -6.93 13.60 -11.62
C TRP A 137 -5.95 14.25 -10.64
N SER A 138 -4.98 15.02 -11.15
CA SER A 138 -4.06 15.80 -10.31
C SER A 138 -4.83 16.80 -9.43
N GLN A 139 -5.88 17.39 -9.99
CA GLN A 139 -6.68 18.43 -9.36
C GLN A 139 -7.65 17.81 -8.34
N GLU A 140 -8.26 16.67 -8.68
CA GLU A 140 -9.12 15.91 -7.78
C GLU A 140 -8.35 15.36 -6.55
N LEU A 141 -7.13 14.86 -6.74
CA LEU A 141 -6.25 14.41 -5.65
C LEU A 141 -5.84 15.55 -4.70
N ARG A 142 -5.55 16.74 -5.25
CA ARG A 142 -5.26 17.94 -4.44
C ARG A 142 -6.50 18.40 -3.67
N ASP A 143 -7.66 18.43 -4.30
CA ASP A 143 -8.91 18.88 -3.66
C ASP A 143 -9.35 17.96 -2.52
N HIS A 144 -9.18 16.64 -2.67
CA HIS A 144 -9.43 15.68 -1.59
C HIS A 144 -8.52 15.91 -0.37
N ARG A 145 -7.29 16.42 -0.55
CA ARG A 145 -6.36 16.77 0.53
C ARG A 145 -6.81 18.01 1.31
N TYR A 146 -7.23 19.07 0.63
CA TYR A 146 -7.67 20.30 1.31
C TYR A 146 -9.00 20.11 2.06
N ARG A 147 -9.85 19.18 1.62
CA ARG A 147 -11.07 18.81 2.37
C ARG A 147 -10.81 17.94 3.60
N ARG A 148 -9.59 17.41 3.77
CA ARG A 148 -9.16 16.67 4.98
C ARG A 148 -8.54 17.58 6.06
N GLN A 149 -8.61 18.91 5.92
CA GLN A 149 -8.08 19.82 6.93
C GLN A 149 -9.06 19.98 8.11
N PHE A 150 -8.62 19.45 9.25
CA PHE A 150 -8.87 19.80 10.68
C PHE A 150 -10.28 20.20 11.12
#